data_AF-A0A382J2Z2-F1
#
_entry.id   AF-A0A382J2Z2-F1
#
_cell.length_a   1.000
_cell.length_b   1.000
_cell.length_c   1.000
_cell.angle_alpha   90.00
_cell.angle_beta   90.00
_cell.angle_gamma   90.00
#
_symmetry.space_group_name_H-M   'P 1'
#
loop_
_entity.id
_entity.type
_entity.pdbx_description
1 polymer ?
#
loop_
_entity_poly.entity_id
_entity_poly.type
_entity_poly.pdbx_seq_one_letter_code
_entity_poly.pdbx_strand_id
1 'polypeptide(L)'
;ADPTGEELSLLESCFDDFSPQTEQAAPPTTVKRHDGPTSRPNPAPGNGPIDLGPPVDPANPPRIAVNNFVDLVPYISITKLRSAYGHDYTFGDDEHDPTGQSCRSMKHYFDAYTLDQRWSGNFGGYDTKGTVKFYAPADGTIRDLMPSSSSAGPEHQFTIESSEYPRLSFKFHHVDLLENLQNGGPVVAGQHLGYIARFHGQAEIVTYVVLEPGTSEYISFFDVMSDEVFAEYQARGISSRSQMSITKEARDANPIPCDQSDGQGGKFIATGMAEEAFHTWQYGADNWVFLTD
;
A
#
# COMPACT_ATOMS: atom_id res chain seq x y z
N ALA A 1 -15.91 -29.14 -15.08
CA ALA A 1 -14.92 -30.13 -14.60
C ALA A 1 -14.27 -29.47 -13.42
N ASP A 2 -14.34 -30.09 -12.24
CA ASP A 2 -13.74 -29.53 -11.03
C ASP A 2 -12.22 -29.43 -11.24
N PRO A 3 -11.60 -28.25 -11.05
CA PRO A 3 -10.16 -28.14 -11.06
C PRO A 3 -9.60 -28.92 -9.86
N THR A 4 -8.64 -29.80 -10.13
CA THR A 4 -7.95 -30.58 -9.11
C THR A 4 -7.09 -29.67 -8.23
N GLY A 5 -6.82 -30.06 -6.97
CA GLY A 5 -6.04 -29.27 -5.99
C GLY A 5 -4.62 -28.86 -6.40
N GLU A 6 -4.13 -29.28 -7.56
CA GLU A 6 -2.88 -28.81 -8.19
C GLU A 6 -3.06 -27.51 -9.03
N GLU A 7 -4.28 -27.18 -9.48
CA GLU A 7 -4.57 -25.87 -10.11
C GLU A 7 -4.74 -24.76 -9.06
N LEU A 8 -5.18 -25.11 -7.85
CA LEU A 8 -5.29 -24.17 -6.72
C LEU A 8 -3.92 -23.75 -6.17
N SER A 9 -2.91 -24.62 -6.23
CA SER A 9 -1.54 -24.27 -5.79
C SER A 9 -0.79 -23.39 -6.78
N LEU A 10 -1.22 -23.33 -8.06
CA LEU A 10 -0.70 -22.37 -9.04
C LEU A 10 -1.26 -20.95 -8.80
N LEU A 11 -2.47 -20.83 -8.24
CA LEU A 11 -3.08 -19.57 -7.81
C LEU A 11 -2.34 -18.94 -6.62
N GLU A 12 -1.83 -19.75 -5.67
CA GLU A 12 -1.03 -19.27 -4.52
C GLU A 12 0.31 -18.64 -4.95
N SER A 13 0.91 -19.12 -6.05
CA SER A 13 2.20 -18.61 -6.55
C SER A 13 2.16 -17.19 -7.12
N CYS A 14 0.96 -16.62 -7.32
CA CYS A 14 0.79 -15.21 -7.70
C CYS A 14 0.77 -14.26 -6.48
N PHE A 15 0.68 -14.79 -5.26
CA PHE A 15 0.39 -14.01 -4.05
C PHE A 15 1.39 -14.20 -2.91
N ASP A 16 2.23 -15.23 -2.91
CA ASP A 16 3.21 -15.48 -1.85
C ASP A 16 4.65 -15.60 -2.38
N ASP A 17 5.49 -14.64 -2.00
CA ASP A 17 6.92 -14.89 -1.83
C ASP A 17 7.52 -13.81 -0.92
N PHE A 18 7.45 -14.02 0.39
CA PHE A 18 8.43 -13.44 1.31
C PHE A 18 8.73 -14.45 2.43
N SER A 19 9.94 -14.99 2.42
CA SER A 19 10.52 -15.58 3.62
C SER A 19 11.16 -14.47 4.45
N PRO A 20 10.73 -14.19 5.69
CA PRO A 20 11.46 -13.30 6.56
C PRO A 20 12.81 -13.93 6.91
N GLN A 21 13.91 -13.30 6.50
CA GLN A 21 15.19 -13.61 7.13
C GLN A 21 15.17 -13.07 8.55
N THR A 22 15.06 -13.98 9.51
CA THR A 22 15.38 -13.75 10.92
C THR A 22 16.74 -13.07 11.03
N GLU A 23 16.77 -11.96 11.77
CA GLU A 23 17.97 -11.24 12.19
C GLU A 23 18.91 -12.19 12.94
N GLN A 24 19.89 -12.76 12.25
CA GLN A 24 20.98 -13.51 12.85
C GLN A 24 22.10 -12.52 13.16
N ALA A 25 22.23 -12.17 14.44
CA ALA A 25 23.33 -11.39 14.97
C ALA A 25 24.67 -12.01 14.54
N ALA A 26 25.47 -11.28 13.78
CA ALA A 26 26.81 -11.70 13.42
C ALA A 26 27.73 -11.69 14.66
N PRO A 27 28.59 -12.72 14.86
CA PRO A 27 29.55 -12.74 15.94
C PRO A 27 30.65 -11.68 15.75
N PRO A 28 31.21 -11.14 16.84
CA PRO A 28 32.14 -10.01 16.78
C PRO A 28 33.47 -10.44 16.15
N THR A 29 33.85 -9.76 15.06
CA THR A 29 35.17 -9.93 14.45
C THR A 29 36.13 -8.88 15.00
N THR A 30 37.17 -9.31 15.71
CA THR A 30 38.20 -8.45 16.29
C THR A 30 39.15 -7.96 15.19
N VAL A 31 39.01 -6.71 14.75
CA VAL A 31 40.00 -6.05 13.89
C VAL A 31 40.85 -5.10 14.74
N LYS A 32 42.18 -5.30 14.69
CA LYS A 32 43.18 -4.48 15.39
C LYS A 32 43.14 -3.03 14.87
N ARG A 33 43.07 -2.07 15.80
CA ARG A 33 43.11 -0.62 15.52
C ARG A 33 44.49 -0.21 14.99
N HIS A 34 44.47 0.62 13.95
CA HIS A 34 45.61 1.44 13.53
C HIS A 34 45.23 2.89 13.82
N ASP A 35 46.03 3.59 14.62
CA ASP A 35 45.75 4.94 15.09
C ASP A 35 45.97 5.98 13.97
N GLY A 36 44.94 6.77 13.69
CA GLY A 36 44.91 7.90 12.76
C GLY A 36 43.83 8.93 13.16
N PRO A 37 43.94 10.21 12.75
CA PRO A 37 43.72 11.36 13.63
C PRO A 37 42.25 11.66 13.96
N THR A 38 42.06 12.24 15.15
CA THR A 38 40.81 12.57 15.83
C THR A 38 39.82 13.38 14.97
N SER A 39 38.81 12.71 14.42
CA SER A 39 37.53 13.33 14.03
C SER A 39 36.67 13.55 15.28
N ARG A 40 36.13 14.76 15.44
CA ARG A 40 35.14 15.05 16.48
C ARG A 40 33.98 14.05 16.39
N PRO A 41 33.48 13.50 17.50
CA PRO A 41 32.30 12.64 17.45
C PRO A 41 31.11 13.45 16.93
N ASN A 42 30.35 12.87 16.00
CA ASN A 42 29.02 13.35 15.67
C ASN A 42 28.21 13.45 16.98
N PRO A 43 27.45 14.55 17.20
CA PRO A 43 26.56 14.61 18.34
C PRO A 43 25.56 13.44 18.24
N ALA A 44 25.31 12.80 19.38
CA ALA A 44 24.27 11.77 19.51
C ALA A 44 22.91 12.33 19.06
N PRO A 45 21.99 11.49 18.56
CA PRO A 45 20.64 11.91 18.23
C PRO A 45 20.04 12.59 19.46
N GLY A 46 19.65 13.85 19.33
CA GLY A 46 19.09 14.60 20.44
C GLY A 46 17.75 14.00 20.87
N ASN A 47 17.59 13.73 22.16
CA ASN A 47 16.31 13.40 22.82
C ASN A 47 15.37 14.62 22.89
N GLY A 48 15.33 15.43 21.83
CA GLY A 48 14.35 16.50 21.69
C GLY A 48 12.98 15.92 21.36
N PRO A 49 11.88 16.64 21.65
CA PRO A 49 10.57 16.29 21.12
C PRO A 49 10.68 16.14 19.60
N ILE A 50 10.15 15.04 19.05
CA ILE A 50 10.02 14.90 17.60
C ILE A 50 9.04 15.99 17.15
N ASP A 51 9.55 16.96 16.39
CA ASP A 51 8.70 17.95 15.73
C ASP A 51 8.03 17.28 14.53
N LEU A 52 6.76 16.90 14.72
CA LEU A 52 5.93 16.30 13.69
C LEU A 52 5.33 17.34 12.73
N GLY A 53 5.56 18.64 12.97
CA GLY A 53 4.85 19.70 12.28
C GLY A 53 3.39 19.87 12.74
N PRO A 54 2.63 20.76 12.07
CA PRO A 54 1.25 21.09 12.43
C PRO A 54 0.32 19.87 12.37
N PRO A 55 -0.66 19.75 13.29
CA PRO A 55 -1.64 18.67 13.25
C PRO A 55 -2.49 18.74 11.98
N VAL A 56 -2.89 17.58 11.48
CA VAL A 56 -3.83 17.42 10.36
C VAL A 56 -5.06 16.72 10.92
N ASP A 57 -6.26 17.22 10.60
CA ASP A 57 -7.53 16.58 10.93
C ASP A 57 -7.82 15.47 9.91
N PRO A 58 -7.80 14.18 10.30
CA PRO A 58 -8.03 13.08 9.37
C PRO A 58 -9.48 13.05 8.83
N ALA A 59 -10.43 13.64 9.54
CA ALA A 59 -11.83 13.72 9.10
C ALA A 59 -12.06 14.82 8.05
N ASN A 60 -11.12 15.76 7.91
CA ASN A 60 -11.15 16.82 6.91
C ASN A 60 -9.72 17.20 6.48
N PRO A 61 -9.00 16.28 5.82
CA PRO A 61 -7.59 16.47 5.52
C PRO A 61 -7.41 17.47 4.37
N PRO A 62 -6.23 18.13 4.27
CA PRO A 62 -5.93 19.03 3.17
C PRO A 62 -5.81 18.24 1.85
N ARG A 63 -6.32 18.81 0.77
CA ARG A 63 -6.34 18.18 -0.56
C ARG A 63 -5.06 18.47 -1.35
N ILE A 64 -3.95 17.89 -0.90
CA ILE A 64 -2.60 18.20 -1.41
C ILE A 64 -2.12 17.33 -2.55
N ALA A 65 -2.78 16.20 -2.84
CA ALA A 65 -2.39 15.34 -3.95
C ALA A 65 -2.90 15.94 -5.27
N VAL A 66 -2.07 16.80 -5.86
CA VAL A 66 -2.33 17.54 -7.11
C VAL A 66 -1.90 16.77 -8.36
N ASN A 67 -1.35 15.56 -8.20
CA ASN A 67 -1.13 14.61 -9.27
C ASN A 67 -1.66 13.24 -8.85
N ASN A 68 -2.11 12.45 -9.82
CA ASN A 68 -2.48 11.07 -9.53
C ASN A 68 -1.23 10.23 -9.27
N PHE A 69 -1.29 9.28 -8.34
CA PHE A 69 -0.12 8.51 -7.95
C PHE A 69 0.29 7.44 -8.98
N VAL A 70 -0.55 7.17 -9.98
CA VAL A 70 -0.36 6.11 -10.96
C VAL A 70 -0.99 6.46 -12.31
N ASP A 71 -0.50 5.91 -13.43
CA ASP A 71 -1.23 5.97 -14.70
C ASP A 71 -2.61 5.31 -14.53
N LEU A 72 -3.68 6.10 -14.57
CA LEU A 72 -5.04 5.62 -14.25
C LEU A 72 -5.65 4.74 -15.34
N VAL A 73 -5.35 5.06 -16.60
CA VAL A 73 -6.05 4.52 -17.79
C VAL A 73 -6.20 2.99 -17.77
N PRO A 74 -5.17 2.19 -17.43
CA PRO A 74 -5.28 0.73 -17.53
C PRO A 74 -6.22 0.09 -16.50
N TYR A 75 -6.51 0.77 -15.40
CA TYR A 75 -7.27 0.19 -14.30
C TYR A 75 -8.76 0.16 -14.60
N ILE A 76 -9.47 -0.87 -14.16
CA ILE A 76 -10.92 -1.05 -14.35
C ILE A 76 -11.67 -1.17 -13.02
N SER A 77 -10.95 -1.36 -11.91
CA SER A 77 -11.55 -1.40 -10.57
C SER A 77 -10.57 -0.92 -9.51
N ILE A 78 -11.13 -0.40 -8.41
CA ILE A 78 -10.37 0.11 -7.26
C ILE A 78 -11.04 -0.40 -5.97
N THR A 79 -10.27 -0.92 -5.01
CA THR A 79 -10.85 -1.29 -3.71
C THR A 79 -11.25 -0.07 -2.90
N LYS A 80 -12.23 -0.24 -2.03
CA LYS A 80 -12.54 0.74 -1.00
C LYS A 80 -11.54 0.66 0.15
N LEU A 81 -11.32 1.77 0.86
CA LEU A 81 -10.70 1.77 2.17
C LEU A 81 -11.57 0.93 3.14
N ARG A 82 -10.92 0.16 4.02
CA ARG A 82 -11.54 -0.85 4.91
C ARG A 82 -12.21 -2.01 4.17
N SER A 83 -11.76 -2.31 2.95
CA SER A 83 -12.19 -3.51 2.22
C SER A 83 -11.60 -4.78 2.83
N ALA A 84 -12.25 -5.91 2.52
CA ALA A 84 -11.75 -7.24 2.84
C ALA A 84 -10.99 -7.84 1.64
N TYR A 85 -10.03 -7.10 1.10
CA TYR A 85 -9.21 -7.53 -0.03
C TYR A 85 -7.72 -7.32 0.27
N GLY A 86 -6.87 -8.25 -0.16
CA GLY A 86 -5.44 -8.22 0.14
C GLY A 86 -5.14 -8.61 1.58
N HIS A 87 -4.38 -7.77 2.29
CA HIS A 87 -4.00 -7.99 3.68
C HIS A 87 -4.65 -6.94 4.59
N ASP A 88 -4.79 -7.28 5.87
CA ASP A 88 -5.01 -6.28 6.92
C ASP A 88 -3.88 -5.24 6.87
N TYR A 89 -4.25 -3.97 7.05
CA TYR A 89 -3.28 -2.89 7.11
C TYR A 89 -3.66 -1.88 8.19
N THR A 90 -3.90 -2.37 9.40
CA THR A 90 -4.32 -1.53 10.54
C THR A 90 -3.21 -1.26 11.54
N PHE A 91 -2.02 -1.83 11.38
CA PHE A 91 -0.95 -1.65 12.37
C PHE A 91 -0.60 -0.17 12.56
N GLY A 92 -0.54 0.27 13.83
CA GLY A 92 -0.30 1.67 14.20
C GLY A 92 -1.54 2.57 14.21
N ASP A 93 -2.71 2.01 13.89
CA ASP A 93 -4.02 2.69 13.88
C ASP A 93 -4.92 2.15 14.99
N ASP A 94 -5.88 2.95 15.45
CA ASP A 94 -6.80 2.57 16.53
C ASP A 94 -7.82 1.49 16.11
N GLU A 95 -7.96 1.26 14.81
CA GLU A 95 -8.74 0.18 14.20
C GLU A 95 -8.03 -1.18 14.25
N HIS A 96 -6.80 -1.25 14.75
CA HIS A 96 -6.05 -2.50 14.83
C HIS A 96 -6.65 -3.49 15.83
N ASP A 97 -7.03 -4.67 15.32
CA ASP A 97 -7.41 -5.81 16.14
C ASP A 97 -6.28 -6.86 16.18
N PRO A 98 -5.52 -6.95 17.29
CA PRO A 98 -4.42 -7.91 17.40
C PRO A 98 -4.90 -9.37 17.51
N THR A 99 -6.20 -9.63 17.61
CA THR A 99 -6.77 -10.99 17.63
C THR A 99 -7.11 -11.52 16.24
N GLY A 100 -7.02 -10.68 15.21
CA GLY A 100 -7.35 -11.02 13.83
C GLY A 100 -8.84 -11.29 13.60
N GLN A 101 -9.73 -10.87 14.50
CA GLN A 101 -11.18 -11.07 14.37
C GLN A 101 -11.87 -9.95 13.59
N SER A 102 -11.25 -8.77 13.51
CA SER A 102 -11.79 -7.56 12.88
C SER A 102 -10.78 -6.86 11.97
N CYS A 103 -10.26 -7.60 11.00
CA CYS A 103 -9.29 -7.12 10.02
C CYS A 103 -9.95 -6.24 8.95
N ARG A 104 -9.15 -5.36 8.35
CA ARG A 104 -9.55 -4.46 7.25
C ARG A 104 -8.32 -3.94 6.51
N SER A 105 -8.41 -3.87 5.19
CA SER A 105 -7.33 -3.30 4.41
C SER A 105 -7.46 -1.78 4.37
N MET A 106 -6.41 -1.09 4.75
CA MET A 106 -6.31 0.38 4.66
C MET A 106 -5.59 0.85 3.38
N LYS A 107 -5.49 -0.06 2.40
CA LYS A 107 -4.92 0.17 1.07
C LYS A 107 -6.03 0.39 0.05
N HIS A 108 -5.75 1.22 -0.94
CA HIS A 108 -6.42 1.13 -2.23
C HIS A 108 -5.59 0.27 -3.18
N TYR A 109 -6.20 -0.80 -3.69
CA TYR A 109 -5.67 -1.63 -4.77
C TYR A 109 -6.36 -1.23 -6.06
N PHE A 110 -5.57 -1.01 -7.09
CA PHE A 110 -6.03 -0.69 -8.44
C PHE A 110 -5.78 -1.89 -9.34
N ASP A 111 -6.84 -2.43 -9.94
CA ASP A 111 -6.76 -3.63 -10.77
C ASP A 111 -7.11 -3.34 -12.23
N ALA A 112 -6.26 -3.84 -13.13
CA ALA A 112 -6.39 -3.72 -14.57
C ALA A 112 -7.06 -4.96 -15.20
N TYR A 113 -7.35 -5.97 -14.38
CA TYR A 113 -7.85 -7.26 -14.84
C TYR A 113 -9.17 -7.59 -14.16
N THR A 114 -10.02 -8.30 -14.90
CA THR A 114 -11.27 -8.85 -14.40
C THR A 114 -11.01 -10.02 -13.45
N LEU A 115 -12.03 -10.37 -12.65
CA LEU A 115 -12.00 -11.55 -11.80
C LEU A 115 -11.72 -12.84 -12.59
N ASP A 116 -12.35 -13.00 -13.76
CA ASP A 116 -12.13 -14.17 -14.61
C ASP A 116 -10.67 -14.28 -15.09
N GLN A 117 -10.01 -13.16 -15.40
CA GLN A 117 -8.59 -13.15 -15.75
C GLN A 117 -7.72 -13.50 -14.56
N ARG A 118 -8.02 -12.95 -13.37
CA ARG A 118 -7.32 -13.28 -12.12
C ARG A 118 -7.42 -14.76 -11.80
N TRP A 119 -8.60 -15.36 -11.92
CA TRP A 119 -8.80 -16.78 -11.61
C TRP A 119 -8.26 -17.74 -12.67
N SER A 120 -8.40 -17.42 -13.95
CA SER A 120 -7.90 -18.28 -15.02
C SER A 120 -6.38 -18.17 -15.23
N GLY A 121 -5.74 -17.12 -14.69
CA GLY A 121 -4.35 -16.78 -15.00
C GLY A 121 -4.15 -16.30 -16.45
N ASN A 122 -5.23 -16.10 -17.21
CA ASN A 122 -5.17 -15.66 -18.60
C ASN A 122 -5.33 -14.14 -18.70
N PHE A 123 -4.22 -13.42 -18.56
CA PHE A 123 -4.18 -11.96 -18.56
C PHE A 123 -4.16 -11.34 -19.98
N GLY A 124 -4.14 -12.16 -21.02
CA GLY A 124 -3.96 -11.69 -22.39
C GLY A 124 -2.54 -11.19 -22.66
N GLY A 125 -2.39 -10.26 -23.62
CA GLY A 125 -1.08 -9.73 -24.04
C GLY A 125 -0.61 -8.48 -23.29
N TYR A 126 -1.43 -7.93 -22.40
CA TYR A 126 -1.10 -6.74 -21.62
C TYR A 126 -0.52 -7.15 -20.27
N ASP A 127 0.58 -6.51 -19.88
CA ASP A 127 1.20 -6.66 -18.57
C ASP A 127 1.41 -5.26 -17.97
N THR A 128 1.01 -5.09 -16.71
CA THR A 128 1.20 -3.83 -15.97
C THR A 128 2.65 -3.63 -15.56
N LYS A 129 3.42 -4.72 -15.41
CA LYS A 129 4.84 -4.67 -15.05
C LYS A 129 5.64 -3.85 -16.06
N GLY A 130 6.36 -2.84 -15.57
CA GLY A 130 7.22 -2.00 -16.41
C GLY A 130 6.48 -1.13 -17.44
N THR A 131 5.15 -1.16 -17.50
CA THR A 131 4.33 -0.35 -18.40
C THR A 131 3.60 0.76 -17.66
N VAL A 132 3.02 0.45 -16.50
CA VAL A 132 2.30 1.39 -15.66
C VAL A 132 3.25 2.14 -14.75
N LYS A 133 3.21 3.47 -14.78
CA LYS A 133 4.07 4.34 -14.00
C LYS A 133 3.42 4.77 -12.69
N PHE A 134 4.27 4.99 -11.69
CA PHE A 134 3.92 5.70 -10.45
C PHE A 134 4.43 7.14 -10.48
N TYR A 135 3.71 8.06 -9.85
CA TYR A 135 4.08 9.47 -9.71
C TYR A 135 3.95 9.93 -8.26
N ALA A 136 4.73 10.94 -7.90
CA ALA A 136 4.58 11.62 -6.62
C ALA A 136 3.24 12.40 -6.60
N PRO A 137 2.34 12.17 -5.64
CA PRO A 137 1.04 12.86 -5.62
C PRO A 137 1.17 14.33 -5.23
N ALA A 138 2.18 14.65 -4.41
CA ALA A 138 2.48 15.96 -3.87
C ALA A 138 4.01 16.14 -3.74
N ASP A 139 4.45 17.37 -3.51
CA ASP A 139 5.83 17.66 -3.13
C ASP A 139 6.17 17.02 -1.79
N GLY A 140 7.33 16.36 -1.69
CA GLY A 140 7.63 15.54 -0.53
C GLY A 140 9.06 15.05 -0.43
N THR A 141 9.31 14.23 0.57
CA THR A 141 10.58 13.53 0.78
C THR A 141 10.32 12.04 0.85
N ILE A 142 11.15 11.25 0.14
CA ILE A 142 11.12 9.79 0.21
C ILE A 142 11.63 9.37 1.59
N ARG A 143 10.86 8.54 2.28
CA ARG A 143 11.15 7.94 3.60
C ARG A 143 10.95 6.44 3.53
N ASP A 144 11.50 5.73 4.52
CA ASP A 144 11.28 4.30 4.74
C ASP A 144 11.43 3.43 3.48
N LEU A 145 12.41 3.79 2.63
CA LEU A 145 12.72 3.05 1.43
C LEU A 145 13.28 1.67 1.80
N MET A 146 12.45 0.65 1.58
CA MET A 146 12.75 -0.74 1.87
C MET A 146 12.78 -1.55 0.57
N PRO A 147 13.95 -2.07 0.16
CA PRO A 147 14.01 -3.00 -0.95
C PRO A 147 13.48 -4.38 -0.54
N SER A 148 12.83 -5.05 -1.48
CA SER A 148 12.48 -6.47 -1.42
C SER A 148 12.61 -7.10 -2.81
N SER A 149 12.28 -8.37 -2.92
CA SER A 149 12.28 -9.10 -4.18
C SER A 149 11.08 -10.01 -4.25
N SER A 150 10.56 -10.19 -5.46
CA SER A 150 9.56 -11.21 -5.80
C SER A 150 10.08 -12.09 -6.94
N SER A 151 9.29 -13.07 -7.35
CA SER A 151 9.52 -13.84 -8.58
C SER A 151 9.65 -12.97 -9.83
N ALA A 152 9.12 -11.74 -9.81
CA ALA A 152 9.20 -10.77 -10.90
C ALA A 152 10.46 -9.89 -10.90
N GLY A 153 11.30 -10.01 -9.87
CA GLY A 153 12.53 -9.23 -9.70
C GLY A 153 12.52 -8.32 -8.46
N PRO A 154 13.45 -7.34 -8.39
CA PRO A 154 13.52 -6.40 -7.29
C PRO A 154 12.29 -5.50 -7.25
N GLU A 155 11.87 -5.13 -6.05
CA GLU A 155 10.78 -4.20 -5.83
C GLU A 155 11.06 -3.37 -4.57
N HIS A 156 10.33 -2.26 -4.41
CA HIS A 156 10.50 -1.36 -3.28
C HIS A 156 9.16 -1.01 -2.65
N GLN A 157 9.21 -0.79 -1.34
CA GLN A 157 8.19 -0.07 -0.60
C GLN A 157 8.82 1.22 -0.07
N PHE A 158 8.09 2.32 -0.07
CA PHE A 158 8.57 3.58 0.47
C PHE A 158 7.39 4.50 0.78
N THR A 159 7.67 5.53 1.57
CA THR A 159 6.71 6.58 1.93
C THR A 159 7.15 7.89 1.30
N ILE A 160 6.21 8.69 0.81
CA ILE A 160 6.40 10.11 0.54
C ILE A 160 5.76 10.89 1.68
N GLU A 161 6.58 11.56 2.47
CA GLU A 161 6.16 12.53 3.50
C GLU A 161 5.95 13.89 2.82
N SER A 162 4.77 14.49 2.97
CA SER A 162 4.47 15.79 2.34
C SER A 162 5.35 16.90 2.90
N SER A 163 5.88 17.74 2.01
CA SER A 163 6.69 18.90 2.43
C SER A 163 5.83 20.00 3.07
N GLU A 164 4.57 20.13 2.64
CA GLU A 164 3.65 21.15 3.16
C GLU A 164 2.95 20.69 4.45
N TYR A 165 2.64 19.39 4.55
CA TYR A 165 1.99 18.78 5.70
C TYR A 165 2.74 17.50 6.12
N PRO A 166 3.84 17.60 6.89
CA PRO A 166 4.72 16.46 7.23
C PRO A 166 4.04 15.27 7.92
N ARG A 167 2.85 15.48 8.51
CA ARG A 167 2.05 14.39 9.10
C ARG A 167 1.26 13.59 8.08
N LEU A 168 1.02 14.13 6.88
CA LEU A 168 0.26 13.47 5.82
C LEU A 168 1.23 12.77 4.87
N SER A 169 1.10 11.46 4.75
CA SER A 169 2.03 10.59 4.05
C SER A 169 1.34 9.64 3.07
N PHE A 170 2.07 9.29 2.00
CA PHE A 170 1.65 8.36 0.96
C PHE A 170 2.62 7.19 0.90
N LYS A 171 2.18 5.97 1.22
CA LYS A 171 3.03 4.79 1.13
C LYS A 171 2.71 3.98 -0.12
N PHE A 172 3.77 3.62 -0.83
CA PHE A 172 3.77 2.86 -2.07
C PHE A 172 4.27 1.44 -1.83
N HIS A 173 3.73 0.51 -2.60
CA HIS A 173 4.14 -0.89 -2.56
C HIS A 173 4.41 -1.45 -3.97
N HIS A 174 5.28 -2.45 -4.04
CA HIS A 174 5.60 -3.21 -5.27
C HIS A 174 6.07 -2.31 -6.43
N VAL A 175 6.98 -1.38 -6.14
CA VAL A 175 7.49 -0.40 -7.11
C VAL A 175 8.88 -0.79 -7.61
N ASP A 176 9.05 -0.84 -8.93
CA ASP A 176 10.35 -0.82 -9.58
C ASP A 176 10.82 0.64 -9.63
N LEU A 177 11.47 1.07 -8.55
CA LEU A 177 11.83 2.47 -8.29
C LEU A 177 13.00 2.89 -9.20
N LEU A 178 12.92 4.10 -9.76
CA LEU A 178 14.02 4.66 -10.55
C LEU A 178 15.28 4.84 -9.71
N GLU A 179 16.43 4.41 -10.24
CA GLU A 179 17.71 4.33 -9.52
C GLU A 179 18.21 5.67 -8.94
N ASN A 180 17.78 6.80 -9.50
CA ASN A 180 18.16 8.13 -9.02
C ASN A 180 17.37 8.59 -7.78
N LEU A 181 16.37 7.82 -7.34
CA LEU A 181 15.56 8.09 -6.16
C LEU A 181 16.08 7.28 -4.97
N GLN A 182 16.21 7.95 -3.83
CA GLN A 182 16.84 7.40 -2.63
C GLN A 182 16.17 7.93 -1.38
N ASN A 183 16.33 7.22 -0.27
CA ASN A 183 15.81 7.64 1.03
C ASN A 183 16.34 9.03 1.42
N GLY A 184 15.46 9.90 1.89
CA GLY A 184 15.75 11.32 2.17
C GLY A 184 15.78 12.22 0.94
N GLY A 185 15.60 11.68 -0.28
CA GLY A 185 15.56 12.46 -1.52
C GLY A 185 14.24 13.23 -1.67
N PRO A 186 14.28 14.49 -2.16
CA PRO A 186 13.07 15.25 -2.44
C PRO A 186 12.41 14.76 -3.73
N VAL A 187 11.09 14.91 -3.79
CA VAL A 187 10.28 14.73 -4.99
C VAL A 187 9.31 15.89 -5.16
N VAL A 188 8.93 16.17 -6.39
CA VAL A 188 7.88 17.15 -6.73
C VAL A 188 6.64 16.45 -7.28
N ALA A 189 5.46 17.04 -7.08
CA ALA A 189 4.21 16.49 -7.59
C ALA A 189 4.29 16.19 -9.10
N GLY A 190 3.81 15.01 -9.50
CA GLY A 190 3.87 14.50 -10.87
C GLY A 190 5.23 13.97 -11.30
N GLN A 191 6.25 13.97 -10.43
CA GLN A 191 7.52 13.33 -10.72
C GLN A 191 7.32 11.83 -10.89
N HIS A 192 7.77 11.29 -12.02
CA HIS A 192 7.80 9.84 -12.27
C HIS A 192 8.74 9.16 -11.28
N LEU A 193 8.22 8.16 -10.55
CA LEU A 193 8.91 7.45 -9.48
C LEU A 193 9.44 6.09 -9.92
N GLY A 194 8.74 5.43 -10.83
CA GLY A 194 9.02 4.05 -11.18
C GLY A 194 7.86 3.39 -11.88
N TYR A 195 7.83 2.07 -11.85
CA TYR A 195 6.81 1.25 -12.49
C TYR A 195 6.25 0.20 -11.55
N ILE A 196 5.16 -0.46 -11.94
CA ILE A 196 4.74 -1.72 -11.31
C ILE A 196 5.87 -2.75 -11.43
N ALA A 197 6.29 -3.34 -10.30
CA ALA A 197 7.37 -4.32 -10.26
C ALA A 197 6.91 -5.76 -10.56
N ARG A 198 5.63 -6.08 -10.32
CA ARG A 198 5.09 -7.44 -10.39
C ARG A 198 4.37 -7.72 -11.71
N PHE A 199 4.54 -8.92 -12.24
CA PHE A 199 3.77 -9.41 -13.40
C PHE A 199 2.27 -9.31 -13.10
N HIS A 200 1.52 -8.64 -13.97
CA HIS A 200 0.08 -8.41 -13.80
C HIS A 200 -0.28 -7.81 -12.42
N GLY A 201 0.65 -7.04 -11.85
CA GLY A 201 0.54 -6.45 -10.52
C GLY A 201 -0.52 -5.34 -10.44
N GLN A 202 -1.05 -5.16 -9.23
CA GLN A 202 -1.93 -4.06 -8.87
C GLN A 202 -1.10 -2.85 -8.43
N ALA A 203 -1.61 -1.64 -8.64
CA ALA A 203 -1.06 -0.48 -7.93
C ALA A 203 -1.65 -0.43 -6.53
N GLU A 204 -0.80 -0.10 -5.56
CA GLU A 204 -1.16 -0.04 -4.15
C GLU A 204 -0.74 1.30 -3.55
N ILE A 205 -1.67 1.95 -2.86
CA ILE A 205 -1.38 3.16 -2.08
C ILE A 205 -2.07 3.10 -0.71
N VAL A 206 -1.32 3.49 0.30
CA VAL A 206 -1.83 3.81 1.64
C VAL A 206 -1.67 5.30 1.85
N THR A 207 -2.70 5.95 2.40
CA THR A 207 -2.62 7.34 2.85
C THR A 207 -2.89 7.36 4.35
N TYR A 208 -2.07 8.09 5.11
CA TYR A 208 -2.26 8.20 6.55
C TYR A 208 -1.81 9.54 7.10
N VAL A 209 -2.37 9.88 8.26
CA VAL A 209 -2.02 11.03 9.07
C VAL A 209 -1.34 10.54 10.34
N VAL A 210 -0.13 11.01 10.63
CA VAL A 210 0.56 10.76 11.90
C VAL A 210 -0.04 11.65 13.00
N LEU A 211 -0.75 11.05 13.94
CA LEU A 211 -1.38 11.76 15.06
C LEU A 211 -0.36 12.05 16.16
N GLU A 212 0.41 11.04 16.54
CA GLU A 212 1.46 11.07 17.55
C GLU A 212 2.57 10.08 17.17
N PRO A 213 3.76 10.12 17.79
CA PRO A 213 4.80 9.14 17.51
C PRO A 213 4.30 7.71 17.77
N GLY A 214 4.21 6.90 16.72
CA GLY A 214 3.72 5.52 16.78
C GLY A 214 2.20 5.35 16.63
N THR A 215 1.46 6.44 16.40
CA THR A 215 0.00 6.41 16.17
C THR A 215 -0.34 7.17 14.90
N SER A 216 -1.04 6.50 13.98
CA SER A 216 -1.52 7.05 12.71
C SER A 216 -3.00 6.79 12.54
N GLU A 217 -3.65 7.61 11.73
CA GLU A 217 -4.98 7.32 11.21
C GLU A 217 -4.89 7.13 9.70
N TYR A 218 -5.30 5.96 9.21
CA TYR A 218 -5.35 5.67 7.79
C TYR A 218 -6.61 6.25 7.17
N ILE A 219 -6.42 7.01 6.10
CA ILE A 219 -7.48 7.72 5.38
C ILE A 219 -7.47 7.34 3.89
N SER A 220 -8.53 7.69 3.17
CA SER A 220 -8.58 7.40 1.75
C SER A 220 -7.68 8.36 0.98
N PHE A 221 -6.97 7.86 -0.03
CA PHE A 221 -6.30 8.72 -1.01
C PHE A 221 -7.30 9.68 -1.69
N PHE A 222 -8.55 9.26 -1.82
CA PHE A 222 -9.65 10.06 -2.35
C PHE A 222 -10.05 11.21 -1.43
N ASP A 223 -9.64 11.26 -0.17
CA ASP A 223 -9.94 12.40 0.70
C ASP A 223 -8.88 13.51 0.57
N VAL A 224 -7.69 13.18 0.04
CA VAL A 224 -6.54 14.09 -0.04
C VAL A 224 -6.15 14.48 -1.46
N MET A 225 -6.71 13.85 -2.50
CA MET A 225 -6.51 14.29 -3.88
C MET A 225 -7.23 15.64 -4.15
N SER A 226 -6.65 16.47 -5.01
CA SER A 226 -7.28 17.73 -5.43
C SER A 226 -8.58 17.47 -6.18
N ASP A 227 -9.37 18.51 -6.44
CA ASP A 227 -10.61 18.36 -7.20
C ASP A 227 -10.33 18.06 -8.68
N GLU A 228 -9.21 18.55 -9.21
CA GLU A 228 -8.73 18.24 -10.56
C GLU A 228 -8.36 16.76 -10.71
N VAL A 229 -7.61 16.20 -9.76
CA VAL A 229 -7.29 14.76 -9.76
C VAL A 229 -8.57 13.94 -9.57
N PHE A 230 -9.48 14.36 -8.69
CA PHE A 230 -10.75 13.65 -8.50
C PHE A 230 -11.62 13.65 -9.77
N ALA A 231 -11.58 14.72 -10.57
CA ALA A 231 -12.32 14.79 -11.82
C ALA A 231 -11.91 13.69 -12.82
N GLU A 232 -10.66 13.22 -12.79
CA GLU A 232 -10.22 12.06 -13.59
C GLU A 232 -10.99 10.79 -13.22
N TYR A 233 -11.26 10.59 -11.93
CA TYR A 233 -12.04 9.46 -11.44
C TYR A 233 -13.54 9.64 -11.68
N GLN A 234 -14.06 10.87 -11.57
CA GLN A 234 -15.45 11.17 -11.91
C GLN A 234 -15.75 10.87 -13.38
N ALA A 235 -14.81 11.18 -14.29
CA ALA A 235 -14.90 10.83 -15.70
C ALA A 235 -15.00 9.31 -15.93
N ARG A 236 -14.58 8.50 -14.95
CA ARG A 236 -14.63 7.03 -14.97
C ARG A 236 -15.70 6.44 -14.04
N GLY A 237 -16.73 7.21 -13.72
CA GLY A 237 -17.93 6.73 -13.02
C GLY A 237 -17.91 6.85 -11.50
N ILE A 238 -16.83 7.35 -10.89
CA ILE A 238 -16.77 7.58 -9.45
C ILE A 238 -17.54 8.87 -9.11
N SER A 239 -18.81 8.73 -8.71
CA SER A 239 -19.69 9.83 -8.30
C SER A 239 -19.25 10.69 -7.09
N SER A 240 -18.71 10.11 -6.02
CA SER A 240 -18.26 10.79 -4.79
C SER A 240 -17.00 10.16 -4.18
N ARG A 241 -16.26 10.95 -3.39
CA ARG A 241 -15.10 10.45 -2.59
C ARG A 241 -15.54 9.43 -1.55
N SER A 242 -16.69 9.67 -0.91
CA SER A 242 -17.25 8.80 0.14
C SER A 242 -17.52 7.37 -0.31
N GLN A 243 -17.79 7.11 -1.60
CA GLN A 243 -18.01 5.76 -2.09
C GLN A 243 -16.73 4.90 -2.08
N MET A 244 -15.57 5.54 -1.98
CA MET A 244 -14.26 4.89 -1.94
C MET A 244 -13.88 4.42 -0.55
N SER A 245 -14.77 4.56 0.44
CA SER A 245 -14.52 4.13 1.80
C SER A 245 -15.73 3.37 2.34
N ILE A 246 -15.46 2.26 3.00
CA ILE A 246 -16.39 1.71 3.98
C ILE A 246 -16.14 2.47 5.28
N THR A 247 -17.20 2.90 5.98
CA THR A 247 -17.02 3.62 7.25
C THR A 247 -16.51 2.66 8.33
N LYS A 248 -15.82 3.21 9.32
CA LYS A 248 -15.34 2.45 10.48
C LYS A 248 -16.50 1.73 11.17
N GLU A 249 -17.62 2.41 11.40
CA GLU A 249 -18.80 1.85 12.08
C GLU A 249 -19.43 0.71 11.28
N ALA A 250 -19.48 0.83 9.95
CA ALA A 250 -20.02 -0.21 9.09
C ALA A 250 -19.13 -1.46 9.10
N ARG A 251 -17.81 -1.30 9.15
CA ARG A 251 -16.86 -2.41 9.27
C ARG A 251 -16.88 -3.02 10.67
N ASP A 252 -16.94 -2.21 11.72
CA ASP A 252 -17.03 -2.68 13.11
C ASP A 252 -18.33 -3.46 13.37
N ALA A 253 -19.43 -3.09 12.70
CA ALA A 253 -20.68 -3.84 12.75
C ALA A 253 -20.65 -5.15 11.94
N ASN A 254 -19.71 -5.29 11.00
CA ASN A 254 -19.56 -6.45 10.11
C ASN A 254 -18.08 -6.87 10.02
N PRO A 255 -17.49 -7.35 11.14
CA PRO A 255 -16.07 -7.65 11.23
C PRO A 255 -15.71 -8.83 10.33
N ILE A 256 -14.54 -8.76 9.71
CA ILE A 256 -14.00 -9.82 8.84
C ILE A 256 -12.70 -10.31 9.46
N PRO A 257 -12.58 -11.60 9.80
CA PRO A 257 -11.34 -12.09 10.36
C PRO A 257 -10.27 -12.30 9.29
N CYS A 258 -9.03 -12.38 9.73
CA CYS A 258 -7.89 -12.75 8.93
C CYS A 258 -6.99 -13.76 9.66
N ASP A 259 -6.30 -14.59 8.89
CA ASP A 259 -5.20 -15.42 9.38
C ASP A 259 -3.92 -14.57 9.40
N GLN A 260 -3.37 -14.37 10.60
CA GLN A 260 -2.17 -13.58 10.84
C GLN A 260 -0.87 -14.41 10.78
N SER A 261 -0.96 -15.68 10.38
CA SER A 261 0.19 -16.61 10.36
C SER A 261 1.23 -16.30 9.29
N ASP A 262 0.87 -15.51 8.26
CA ASP A 262 1.74 -15.15 7.14
C ASP A 262 2.86 -14.15 7.51
N GLY A 263 2.72 -13.43 8.62
CA GLY A 263 3.63 -12.35 9.01
C GLY A 263 3.56 -11.10 8.12
N GLN A 264 2.54 -11.00 7.26
CA GLN A 264 2.38 -9.96 6.23
C GLN A 264 1.16 -9.05 6.48
N GLY A 265 0.67 -9.02 7.72
CA GLY A 265 -0.51 -8.26 8.16
C GLY A 265 -1.74 -9.16 8.36
N GLY A 266 -1.82 -10.25 7.59
CA GLY A 266 -2.84 -11.28 7.71
C GLY A 266 -3.83 -11.28 6.55
N LYS A 267 -4.08 -12.46 5.98
CA LYS A 267 -5.00 -12.68 4.86
C LYS A 267 -6.42 -12.92 5.36
N PHE A 268 -7.39 -12.24 4.75
CA PHE A 268 -8.79 -12.42 5.11
C PHE A 268 -9.26 -13.86 4.89
N ILE A 269 -10.07 -14.38 5.82
CA ILE A 269 -10.58 -15.75 5.78
C ILE A 269 -12.11 -15.77 5.76
N ALA A 270 -12.67 -16.75 5.07
CA ALA A 270 -14.11 -16.93 4.99
C ALA A 270 -14.73 -17.26 6.36
N THR A 271 -15.82 -16.58 6.71
CA THR A 271 -16.66 -16.94 7.85
C THR A 271 -18.11 -17.10 7.46
N GLY A 272 -18.73 -18.21 7.87
CA GLY A 272 -20.15 -18.46 7.62
C GLY A 272 -20.54 -18.63 6.15
N MET A 273 -19.56 -18.75 5.24
CA MET A 273 -19.77 -19.03 3.82
C MET A 273 -18.65 -19.93 3.27
N ALA A 274 -18.89 -20.55 2.11
CA ALA A 274 -17.88 -21.34 1.42
C ALA A 274 -16.73 -20.45 0.92
N GLU A 275 -15.51 -20.97 0.90
CA GLU A 275 -14.30 -20.25 0.53
C GLU A 275 -14.36 -19.65 -0.88
N GLU A 276 -14.84 -20.41 -1.87
CA GLU A 276 -15.04 -19.92 -3.24
C GLU A 276 -16.04 -18.74 -3.30
N ALA A 277 -17.12 -18.81 -2.52
CA ALA A 277 -18.10 -17.75 -2.44
C ALA A 277 -17.52 -16.51 -1.75
N PHE A 278 -16.66 -16.70 -0.75
CA PHE A 278 -15.93 -15.62 -0.09
C PHE A 278 -14.96 -14.94 -1.07
N HIS A 279 -14.15 -15.71 -1.79
CA HIS A 279 -13.25 -15.16 -2.81
C HIS A 279 -14.04 -14.37 -3.87
N THR A 280 -15.15 -14.90 -4.36
CA THR A 280 -16.04 -14.17 -5.29
C THR A 280 -16.52 -12.84 -4.69
N TRP A 281 -16.95 -12.86 -3.44
CA TRP A 281 -17.42 -11.67 -2.72
C TRP A 281 -16.33 -10.63 -2.48
N GLN A 282 -15.07 -11.05 -2.24
CA GLN A 282 -13.94 -10.13 -2.07
C GLN A 282 -13.70 -9.27 -3.31
N TYR A 283 -14.03 -9.76 -4.50
CA TYR A 283 -13.97 -9.02 -5.77
C TYR A 283 -15.29 -8.32 -6.14
N GLY A 284 -16.29 -8.36 -5.25
CA GLY A 284 -17.61 -7.77 -5.47
C GLY A 284 -17.69 -6.28 -5.12
N ALA A 285 -18.82 -5.68 -5.47
CA ALA A 285 -19.10 -4.25 -5.27
C ALA A 285 -19.13 -3.80 -3.79
N ASP A 286 -19.16 -4.74 -2.84
CA ASP A 286 -19.02 -4.43 -1.42
C ASP A 286 -17.61 -3.91 -1.11
N ASN A 287 -16.60 -4.51 -1.75
CA ASN A 287 -15.18 -4.21 -1.54
C ASN A 287 -14.57 -3.33 -2.65
N TRP A 288 -15.18 -3.30 -3.83
CA TRP A 288 -14.65 -2.62 -5.02
C TRP A 288 -15.60 -1.57 -5.58
N VAL A 289 -15.02 -0.61 -6.29
CA VAL A 289 -15.70 0.31 -7.20
C VAL A 289 -15.18 0.02 -8.60
N PHE A 290 -16.10 -0.21 -9.55
CA PHE A 290 -15.78 -0.52 -10.93
C PHE A 290 -15.81 0.75 -11.78
N LEU A 291 -14.76 0.95 -12.57
CA LEU A 291 -14.58 2.10 -13.41
C LEU A 291 -15.29 1.90 -14.75
N THR A 292 -15.83 2.97 -15.30
CA THR A 292 -16.35 3.00 -16.67
C THR A 292 -15.26 3.38 -17.66
N ASP A 293 -15.45 2.94 -18.90
CA ASP A 293 -14.66 3.38 -20.06
C ASP A 293 -14.98 4.83 -20.46
#